data_AF-A0A064CFM5-F1
#
_entry.id   AF-A0A064CFM5-F1
#
_cell.length_a   1.000
_cell.length_b   1.000
_cell.length_c   1.000
_cell.angle_alpha   90.00
_cell.angle_beta   90.00
_cell.angle_gamma   90.00
#
_symmetry.space_group_name_H-M   'P 1'
#
loop_
_entity.id
_entity.type
_entity.pdbx_description
1 polymer ?
#
loop_
_entity_poly.entity_id
_entity_poly.type
_entity_poly.pdbx_seq_one_letter_code
_entity_poly.pdbx_strand_id
1 'polypeptide(L)' 'MTTPQTTGRSRAVDLSAAKAVVWLSLTAFFALVVLYFVGVDQGATSVFGDNMYIHEFVHDARHLLGFPCH' A
#
# COMPACT_ATOMS: atom_id res chain seq x y z
N MET A 1 -18.65 -35.65 -47.23
CA MET A 1 -18.78 -34.32 -46.59
C MET A 1 -17.90 -34.31 -45.35
N THR A 2 -16.78 -33.61 -45.38
CA THR A 2 -15.88 -33.45 -44.23
C THR A 2 -16.14 -32.09 -43.61
N THR A 3 -16.66 -32.06 -42.38
CA THR A 3 -16.90 -30.83 -41.61
C THR A 3 -15.60 -30.33 -40.98
N PRO A 4 -15.34 -29.01 -41.00
CA PRO A 4 -14.16 -28.45 -40.33
C PRO A 4 -14.37 -28.49 -38.82
N GLN A 5 -13.51 -29.22 -38.10
CA GLN A 5 -13.44 -29.10 -36.65
C GLN A 5 -12.76 -27.77 -36.29
N THR A 6 -13.52 -26.88 -35.65
CA THR A 6 -12.98 -25.69 -35.02
C THR A 6 -12.45 -26.07 -33.65
N THR A 7 -11.13 -26.19 -33.52
CA THR A 7 -10.46 -26.37 -32.24
C THR A 7 -10.50 -25.08 -31.45
N GLY A 8 -11.45 -24.97 -30.52
CA GLY A 8 -11.47 -23.90 -29.53
C GLY A 8 -10.24 -24.00 -28.63
N ARG A 9 -9.32 -23.03 -28.71
CA ARG A 9 -8.20 -22.92 -27.76
C ARG A 9 -8.75 -22.63 -26.37
N SER A 10 -8.82 -23.66 -25.53
CA SER A 10 -8.96 -23.48 -24.09
C SER A 10 -7.70 -22.77 -23.58
N ARG A 11 -7.84 -21.51 -23.15
CA ARG A 11 -6.74 -20.76 -22.54
C ARG A 11 -6.63 -21.23 -21.10
N ALA A 12 -5.61 -22.04 -20.80
CA ALA A 12 -5.31 -22.40 -19.42
C ALA A 12 -5.01 -21.13 -18.63
N VAL A 13 -5.78 -20.88 -17.57
CA VAL A 13 -5.52 -19.77 -16.64
C VAL A 13 -4.29 -20.14 -15.83
N ASP A 14 -3.24 -19.32 -15.93
CA ASP A 14 -2.07 -19.48 -15.08
C ASP A 14 -2.41 -19.04 -13.66
N LEU A 15 -2.78 -20.03 -12.83
CA LEU A 15 -3.13 -19.83 -11.42
C LEU A 15 -1.94 -19.31 -10.61
N SER A 16 -0.70 -19.56 -11.04
CA SER A 16 0.51 -19.06 -10.39
C SER A 16 0.67 -17.56 -10.63
N ALA A 17 0.53 -17.13 -11.89
CA ALA A 17 0.56 -15.71 -12.24
C ALA A 17 -0.61 -14.96 -11.57
N ALA A 18 -1.82 -15.50 -11.59
CA ALA A 18 -2.97 -14.89 -10.92
C ALA A 18 -2.75 -14.75 -9.41
N LYS A 19 -2.22 -15.79 -8.75
CA LYS A 19 -1.86 -15.75 -7.33
C LYS A 19 -0.77 -14.71 -7.04
N ALA A 20 0.26 -14.62 -7.89
CA ALA A 20 1.32 -13.64 -7.75
C ALA A 20 0.78 -12.20 -7.85
N VAL A 21 -0.08 -11.93 -8.84
CA VAL A 21 -0.74 -10.62 -9.00
C VAL A 21 -1.53 -10.27 -7.75
N VAL A 22 -2.35 -11.18 -7.22
CA VAL A 22 -3.14 -10.91 -6.00
C VAL A 22 -2.24 -10.56 -4.82
N TRP A 23 -1.18 -11.34 -4.57
CA TRP A 23 -0.26 -11.09 -3.47
C TRP A 23 0.49 -9.78 -3.62
N LEU A 24 0.98 -9.47 -4.83
CA LEU A 24 1.68 -8.22 -5.11
C LEU A 24 0.75 -7.02 -4.96
N SER A 25 -0.47 -7.10 -5.49
CA SER A 25 -1.47 -6.03 -5.37
C SER A 25 -1.87 -5.77 -3.93
N LEU A 26 -2.12 -6.82 -3.14
CA LEU A 26 -2.41 -6.67 -1.71
C LEU A 26 -1.23 -6.05 -0.97
N THR A 27 -0.01 -6.54 -1.20
CA THR A 27 1.20 -6.01 -0.56
C THR A 27 1.41 -4.55 -0.90
N ALA A 28 1.28 -4.18 -2.18
CA ALA A 28 1.40 -2.80 -2.63
C ALA A 28 0.32 -1.92 -2.01
N PHE A 29 -0.93 -2.38 -1.95
CA PHE A 29 -2.03 -1.66 -1.32
C PHE A 29 -1.74 -1.40 0.17
N PHE A 30 -1.36 -2.41 0.94
CA PHE A 30 -1.04 -2.24 2.35
C PHE A 30 0.19 -1.35 2.57
N ALA A 31 1.21 -1.46 1.71
CA ALA A 31 2.37 -0.57 1.77
C ALA A 31 1.97 0.89 1.54
N LEU A 32 1.08 1.17 0.56
CA LEU A 32 0.56 2.51 0.32
C LEU A 32 -0.28 3.03 1.48
N VAL A 33 -1.09 2.17 2.12
CA VAL A 33 -1.85 2.54 3.33
C VAL A 33 -0.90 2.94 4.46
N VAL A 34 0.16 2.17 4.72
CA VAL A 34 1.16 2.52 5.73
C VAL A 34 1.86 3.84 5.39
N LEU A 35 2.30 4.02 4.15
CA LEU A 35 2.94 5.26 3.71
C LEU A 35 2.00 6.46 3.84
N TYR A 36 0.72 6.29 3.55
CA TYR A 36 -0.29 7.33 3.74
C TYR A 36 -0.40 7.73 5.21
N PHE A 37 -0.50 6.79 6.15
CA PHE A 37 -0.58 7.11 7.58
C PHE A 37 0.69 7.79 8.10
N VAL A 38 1.87 7.32 7.67
CA VAL A 38 3.14 7.98 8.00
C VAL A 38 3.16 9.40 7.42
N GLY A 39 2.73 9.58 6.17
CA GLY A 39 2.64 10.91 5.54
C GLY A 39 1.69 11.84 6.27
N VAL A 40 0.53 11.35 6.70
CA VAL A 40 -0.43 12.12 7.53
C VAL A 40 0.21 12.56 8.84
N ASP A 41 0.89 11.66 9.55
CA ASP A 41 1.57 11.99 10.81
C ASP A 41 2.63 13.07 10.60
N GLN A 42 3.43 12.97 9.53
CA GLN A 42 4.46 13.96 9.19
C GLN A 42 3.92 15.24 8.54
N GLY A 43 2.61 15.40 8.40
CA GLY A 43 1.97 16.57 7.79
C GLY A 43 2.09 16.68 6.27
N ALA A 44 2.46 15.62 5.56
CA ALA A 44 2.48 15.60 4.09
C ALA A 44 1.08 15.70 3.48
N THR A 45 0.05 15.27 4.22
CA THR A 45 -1.36 15.39 3.84
C THR A 45 -2.23 15.62 5.07
N SER A 46 -3.22 16.50 4.99
CA SER A 46 -4.17 16.76 6.07
C SER A 46 -5.60 16.35 5.67
N VAL A 47 -6.23 15.49 6.47
CA VAL A 47 -7.65 15.10 6.32
C VAL A 47 -8.58 15.87 7.25
N PHE A 48 -8.07 16.27 8.43
CA PHE A 48 -8.85 16.86 9.52
C PHE A 48 -8.46 18.30 9.86
N GLY A 49 -7.74 19.00 8.97
CA GLY A 49 -7.20 20.35 9.20
C GLY A 49 -5.68 20.33 9.41
N ASP A 50 -5.04 21.47 9.18
CA ASP A 50 -3.58 21.64 9.06
C ASP A 50 -2.83 21.49 10.40
N ASN A 51 -3.01 20.35 11.07
CA ASN A 51 -2.64 20.15 12.47
C ASN A 51 -1.82 18.85 12.61
N MET A 52 -0.70 18.91 13.35
CA MET A 52 0.30 17.84 13.48
C MET A 52 0.35 17.23 14.90
N TYR A 53 -0.78 17.20 15.62
CA TYR A 53 -0.79 16.92 17.07
C TYR A 53 -0.01 15.67 17.51
N ILE A 54 -0.07 14.59 16.74
CA ILE A 54 0.66 13.35 17.07
C ILE A 54 2.17 13.54 16.84
N HIS A 55 2.55 14.17 15.74
CA HIS A 55 3.95 14.50 15.45
C HIS A 55 4.55 15.38 16.54
N GLU A 56 3.87 16.46 16.93
CA GLU A 56 4.32 17.37 17.99
C GLU A 56 4.39 16.66 19.34
N PHE A 57 3.38 15.86 19.70
CA PHE A 57 3.40 15.07 20.94
C PHE A 57 4.58 14.10 21.01
N VAL A 58 4.84 13.35 19.93
CA VAL A 58 5.95 12.39 19.87
C VAL A 58 7.29 13.12 19.84
N HIS A 59 7.36 14.24 19.11
CA HIS A 59 8.51 15.12 19.05
C HIS A 59 8.85 15.68 20.44
N ASP A 60 7.86 16.12 21.21
CA ASP A 60 8.06 16.63 22.57
C ASP A 60 8.43 15.51 23.55
N ALA A 61 7.84 14.32 23.43
CA ALA A 61 8.17 13.16 24.27
C ALA A 61 9.64 12.73 24.10
N ARG A 62 10.18 12.72 22.88
CA ARG A 62 11.61 12.40 22.68
C ARG A 62 12.53 13.48 23.27
N HIS A 63 12.12 14.76 23.23
CA HIS A 63 12.85 15.86 23.85
C HIS A 63 12.84 15.73 25.38
N LEU A 64 11.68 15.38 25.95
CA LEU A 64 11.54 15.08 27.38
C LEU A 64 12.45 13.92 27.82
N LEU A 65 12.63 12.92 26.97
CA LEU A 65 13.53 11.79 27.20
C LEU A 65 15.00 12.10 26.87
N GLY A 66 15.33 13.34 26.47
CA GLY A 66 16.70 13.81 26.21
C GLY A 66 17.28 13.39 24.86
N PHE A 67 16.48 12.84 23.94
CA PHE A 67 16.95 12.51 22.60
C PHE A 67 17.05 13.81 21.75
N PRO A 68 18.18 14.06 21.06
CA PRO A 68 18.35 15.27 20.25
C PRO A 68 17.54 15.26 18.94
N CYS A 69 17.04 16.42 18.47
CA CYS A 69 16.52 16.63 17.10
C CYS A 69 17.51 17.44 16.27
N HIS A 70 17.34 17.40 14.95
CA HIS A 70 17.99 18.31 14.01
C HIS A 70 16.99 19.37 13.57
#